data_AF-A0A3C0VDK0-F1
#
_entry.id   AF-A0A3C0VDK0-F1
#
_cell.length_a   1.000
_cell.length_b   1.000
_cell.length_c   1.000
_cell.angle_alpha   90.00
_cell.angle_beta   90.00
_cell.angle_gamma   90.00
#
_symmetry.space_group_name_H-M   'P 1'
#
loop_
_entity.id
_entity.type
_entity.pdbx_description
1 polymer ?
#
loop_
_entity_poly.entity_id
_entity_poly.type
_entity_poly.pdbx_seq_one_letter_code
_entity_poly.pdbx_strand_id
1 'polypeptide(L)'
;MSNIVLGLSAACACTAGFAGESAAPPSVFGAPRERPGDLRIAEEAARLIAAREYAKAEELLLAAVAESPRAAVHRYNLACAQALLGKTDDALASLRAAVERGYVDAAHMEADGDLESLRATAAYKEILGAARAAGETRILSVEYRSRAGGGNYADPALHTPADWRDEYDYDGEGRLRGWTRLRGESRESFTADGALVTKKDGAGRPLETRAVRYTSAPAGAAAAPRLEYAPAGEVRTGERDAGAFAPAGPERRRRENEKPGAPARPH
;
A
#
# COMPACT_ATOMS: atom_id res chain seq x y z
N MET A 1 -9.81 -53.03 -54.21
CA MET A 1 -9.43 -53.14 -52.78
C MET A 1 -7.97 -52.71 -52.67
N SER A 2 -7.72 -51.67 -51.86
CA SER A 2 -6.44 -51.13 -51.35
C SER A 2 -5.22 -50.99 -52.26
N ASN A 3 -4.81 -49.74 -52.51
CA ASN A 3 -3.56 -49.15 -51.98
C ASN A 3 -3.45 -47.71 -52.51
N ILE A 4 -3.85 -46.71 -51.72
CA ILE A 4 -2.98 -45.84 -50.89
C ILE A 4 -2.03 -45.01 -51.76
N VAL A 5 -2.42 -43.73 -51.88
CA VAL A 5 -1.76 -42.64 -52.59
C VAL A 5 -1.26 -41.64 -51.55
N LEU A 6 -0.17 -40.95 -51.89
CA LEU A 6 0.45 -39.77 -51.27
C LEU A 6 1.44 -40.00 -50.11
N GLY A 7 2.70 -40.14 -50.50
CA GLY A 7 3.82 -39.53 -49.80
C GLY A 7 4.36 -38.34 -50.60
N LEU A 8 4.30 -37.14 -50.03
CA LEU A 8 5.32 -36.08 -50.15
C LEU A 8 4.87 -34.89 -49.29
N SER A 9 5.58 -34.60 -48.21
CA SER A 9 5.60 -33.26 -47.62
C SER A 9 7.00 -33.02 -47.08
N ALA A 10 7.75 -32.26 -47.86
CA ALA A 10 8.94 -31.56 -47.44
C ALA A 10 8.49 -30.22 -46.82
N ALA A 11 8.99 -29.90 -45.64
CA ALA A 11 9.52 -28.57 -45.29
C ALA A 11 9.96 -28.60 -43.82
N CYS A 12 11.27 -28.76 -43.65
CA CYS A 12 11.98 -28.39 -42.44
C CYS A 12 11.84 -26.87 -42.25
N ALA A 13 11.20 -26.44 -41.16
CA ALA A 13 11.20 -25.04 -40.72
C ALA A 13 11.75 -25.01 -39.29
N CYS A 14 13.07 -24.76 -39.18
CA CYS A 14 13.69 -24.35 -37.94
C CYS A 14 13.16 -22.96 -37.56
N THR A 15 12.21 -22.90 -36.64
CA THR A 15 11.87 -21.64 -35.95
C THR A 15 12.74 -21.52 -34.71
N ALA A 16 13.57 -20.48 -34.71
CA ALA A 16 14.33 -20.04 -33.56
C ALA A 16 13.38 -19.76 -32.40
N GLY A 17 13.55 -20.47 -31.28
CA GLY A 17 12.87 -20.18 -30.04
C GLY A 17 13.32 -18.84 -29.50
N PHE A 18 12.44 -17.84 -29.50
CA PHE A 18 12.55 -16.74 -28.56
C PHE A 18 12.32 -17.31 -27.17
N ALA A 19 13.42 -17.58 -26.46
CA ALA A 19 13.39 -17.71 -25.02
C ALA A 19 12.99 -16.32 -24.47
N GLY A 20 11.71 -16.13 -24.25
CA GLY A 20 11.21 -15.04 -23.43
C GLY A 20 11.79 -15.23 -22.04
N GLU A 21 12.75 -14.38 -21.70
CA GLU A 21 13.28 -14.21 -20.36
C GLU A 21 12.08 -14.05 -19.41
N SER A 22 11.76 -15.09 -18.64
CA SER A 22 10.73 -15.04 -17.63
C SER A 22 11.24 -14.17 -16.49
N ALA A 23 10.97 -12.87 -16.58
CA ALA A 23 11.18 -11.96 -15.48
C ALA A 23 10.25 -12.41 -14.35
N ALA A 24 10.82 -12.93 -13.26
CA ALA A 24 10.11 -13.20 -12.03
C ALA A 24 9.27 -11.96 -11.64
N PRO A 25 8.06 -12.11 -11.08
CA PRO A 25 7.27 -10.97 -10.65
C PRO A 25 8.07 -10.15 -9.63
N PRO A 26 8.01 -8.81 -9.69
CA PRO A 26 8.72 -7.97 -8.75
C PRO A 26 8.32 -8.36 -7.33
N SER A 27 9.32 -8.60 -6.48
CA SER A 27 9.11 -8.82 -5.04
C SER A 27 8.36 -7.63 -4.46
N VAL A 28 7.27 -7.90 -3.73
CA VAL A 28 6.46 -6.92 -2.99
C VAL A 28 7.26 -6.24 -1.85
N PHE A 29 8.41 -6.82 -1.48
CA PHE A 29 9.30 -6.31 -0.42
C PHE A 29 10.63 -5.74 -0.95
N GLY A 30 10.77 -5.57 -2.26
CA GLY A 30 11.96 -4.99 -2.86
C GLY A 30 11.85 -3.47 -2.94
N ALA A 31 12.59 -2.74 -2.10
CA ALA A 31 12.92 -1.36 -2.42
C ALA A 31 13.42 -1.27 -3.88
N PRO A 32 13.14 -0.19 -4.62
CA PRO A 32 13.66 -0.01 -5.96
C PRO A 32 15.18 -0.24 -5.95
N ARG A 33 15.66 -1.28 -6.63
CA ARG A 33 17.10 -1.52 -6.76
C ARG A 33 17.65 -0.52 -7.75
N GLU A 34 18.11 0.62 -7.25
CA GLU A 34 18.88 1.59 -8.04
C GLU A 34 20.10 0.89 -8.65
N ARG A 35 20.43 1.21 -9.90
CA ARG A 35 21.64 0.65 -10.52
C ARG A 35 22.85 1.43 -10.00
N PRO A 36 24.03 0.81 -9.84
CA PRO A 36 25.23 1.53 -9.38
C PRO A 36 25.58 2.77 -10.21
N GLY A 37 25.26 2.77 -11.51
CA GLY A 37 25.45 3.93 -12.38
C GLY A 37 24.51 5.10 -12.08
N ASP A 38 23.33 4.83 -11.51
CA ASP A 38 22.35 5.87 -11.17
C ASP A 38 22.85 6.73 -10.00
N LEU A 39 23.54 6.13 -9.02
CA LEU A 39 24.14 6.86 -7.91
C LEU A 39 25.18 7.89 -8.38
N ARG A 40 26.07 7.51 -9.30
CA ARG A 40 27.11 8.41 -9.83
C ARG A 40 26.51 9.61 -10.56
N ILE A 41 25.43 9.42 -11.31
CA ILE A 41 24.74 10.51 -12.00
C ILE A 41 24.07 11.44 -11.00
N ALA A 42 23.42 10.88 -9.96
CA ALA A 42 22.81 11.67 -8.90
C ALA A 42 23.83 12.52 -8.13
N GLU A 43 25.00 11.95 -7.82
CA GLU A 43 26.11 12.66 -7.17
C GLU A 43 26.63 13.82 -8.04
N GLU A 44 26.85 13.59 -9.34
CA GLU A 44 27.31 14.65 -10.25
C GLU A 44 26.25 15.75 -10.43
N ALA A 45 24.98 15.37 -10.53
CA ALA A 45 23.88 16.34 -10.55
C ALA A 45 23.85 17.20 -9.29
N ALA A 46 23.98 16.59 -8.10
CA ALA A 46 24.05 17.30 -6.83
C ALA A 46 25.25 18.27 -6.79
N ARG A 47 26.40 17.87 -7.34
CA ARG A 47 27.59 18.73 -7.45
C ARG A 47 27.33 19.95 -8.36
N LEU A 48 26.68 19.75 -9.51
CA LEU A 48 26.33 20.83 -10.43
C LEU A 48 25.30 21.80 -9.79
N ILE A 49 24.31 21.27 -9.07
CA ILE A 49 23.33 22.06 -8.32
C ILE A 49 24.03 22.89 -7.23
N ALA A 50 24.92 22.30 -6.46
CA ALA A 50 25.70 23.01 -5.44
C ALA A 50 26.58 24.13 -6.04
N ALA A 51 27.11 23.91 -7.25
CA ALA A 51 27.87 24.92 -8.00
C ALA A 51 26.98 25.99 -8.68
N ARG A 52 25.65 25.90 -8.52
CA ARG A 52 24.64 26.72 -9.19
C ARG A 52 24.62 26.60 -10.72
N GLU A 53 25.15 25.52 -11.24
CA GLU A 53 25.18 25.20 -12.67
C GLU A 53 23.91 24.43 -13.09
N TYR A 54 22.74 24.97 -12.77
CA TYR A 54 21.45 24.26 -12.87
C TYR A 54 21.11 23.80 -14.29
N ALA A 55 21.45 24.60 -15.32
CA ALA A 55 21.22 24.23 -16.71
C ALA A 55 22.02 22.99 -17.13
N LYS A 56 23.25 22.84 -16.62
CA LYS A 56 24.07 21.64 -16.88
C LYS A 56 23.55 20.43 -16.12
N ALA A 57 23.06 20.64 -14.89
CA ALA A 57 22.41 19.58 -14.12
C ALA A 57 21.16 19.07 -14.87
N GLU A 58 20.31 19.98 -15.36
CA GLU A 58 19.13 19.63 -16.16
C GLU A 58 19.50 18.84 -17.42
N GLU A 59 20.50 19.29 -18.19
CA GLU A 59 20.96 18.57 -19.40
C GLU A 59 21.42 17.13 -19.08
N LEU A 60 22.26 16.97 -18.05
CA LEU A 60 22.73 15.68 -17.58
C LEU A 60 21.58 14.76 -17.17
N LEU A 61 20.61 15.30 -16.43
CA LEU A 61 19.49 14.54 -15.88
C LEU A 61 18.46 14.18 -16.94
N LEU A 62 18.23 15.04 -17.94
CA LEU A 62 17.40 14.70 -19.10
C LEU A 62 17.99 13.51 -19.87
N ALA A 63 19.30 13.52 -20.10
CA ALA A 63 19.99 12.38 -20.73
C ALA A 63 19.87 11.11 -19.88
N ALA A 64 20.06 11.23 -18.56
CA ALA A 64 19.95 10.11 -17.63
C ALA A 64 18.53 9.52 -17.55
N VAL A 65 17.50 10.37 -17.60
CA VAL A 65 16.08 9.94 -17.63
C VAL A 65 15.76 9.21 -18.94
N ALA A 66 16.33 9.63 -20.06
CA ALA A 66 16.18 8.96 -21.35
C ALA A 66 16.85 7.57 -21.34
N GLU A 67 18.04 7.44 -20.76
CA GLU A 67 18.76 6.17 -20.63
C GLU A 67 18.12 5.24 -19.58
N SER A 68 17.57 5.81 -18.50
CA SER A 68 17.03 5.08 -17.36
C SER A 68 15.58 5.48 -17.06
N PRO A 69 14.59 5.12 -17.91
CA PRO A 69 13.23 5.60 -17.74
C PRO A 69 12.50 5.09 -16.49
N ARG A 70 13.07 4.16 -15.73
CA ARG A 70 12.52 3.68 -14.45
C ARG A 70 13.21 4.28 -13.22
N ALA A 71 14.35 4.93 -13.38
CA ALA A 71 15.06 5.55 -12.26
C ALA A 71 14.26 6.75 -11.74
N ALA A 72 13.71 6.61 -10.54
CA ALA A 72 12.91 7.65 -9.91
C ALA A 72 13.78 8.81 -9.41
N VAL A 73 14.98 8.51 -8.90
CA VAL A 73 15.95 9.49 -8.40
C VAL A 73 16.37 10.50 -9.47
N HIS A 74 16.64 10.07 -10.71
CA HIS A 74 17.00 11.01 -11.79
C HIS A 74 15.90 12.02 -12.08
N ARG A 75 14.63 11.61 -12.00
CA ARG A 75 13.50 12.52 -12.20
C ARG A 75 13.30 13.46 -11.03
N TYR A 76 13.52 12.97 -9.81
CA TYR A 76 13.51 13.81 -8.62
C TYR A 76 14.56 14.91 -8.72
N ASN A 77 15.82 14.55 -9.01
CA ASN A 77 16.90 15.50 -9.19
C ASN A 77 16.63 16.45 -10.37
N LEU A 78 15.99 15.97 -11.44
CA LEU A 78 15.59 16.80 -12.59
C LEU A 78 14.58 17.86 -12.17
N ALA A 79 13.59 17.48 -11.36
CA ALA A 79 12.62 18.41 -10.80
C ALA A 79 13.30 19.50 -9.96
N CYS A 80 14.30 19.13 -9.15
CA CYS A 80 15.08 20.08 -8.34
C CYS A 80 15.82 21.09 -9.23
N ALA A 81 16.55 20.62 -10.23
CA ALA A 81 17.26 21.49 -11.19
C ALA A 81 16.29 22.43 -11.94
N GLN A 82 15.13 21.93 -12.35
CA GLN A 82 14.10 22.70 -13.05
C GLN A 82 13.44 23.74 -12.14
N ALA A 83 13.18 23.40 -10.88
CA ALA A 83 12.63 24.32 -9.89
C ALA A 83 13.60 25.49 -9.60
N LEU A 84 14.90 25.20 -9.51
CA LEU A 84 15.97 26.18 -9.35
C LEU A 84 16.15 27.09 -10.58
N LEU A 85 15.81 26.59 -11.78
CA LEU A 85 15.76 27.38 -13.02
C LEU A 85 14.47 28.20 -13.16
N GLY A 86 13.51 28.06 -12.24
CA GLY A 86 12.20 28.72 -12.33
C GLY A 86 11.25 28.10 -13.37
N LYS A 87 11.56 26.89 -13.85
CA LYS A 87 10.72 26.14 -14.80
C LYS A 87 9.63 25.38 -14.05
N THR A 88 8.70 26.10 -13.44
CA THR A 88 7.69 25.54 -12.50
C THR A 88 6.90 24.37 -13.08
N ASP A 89 6.37 24.50 -14.30
CA ASP A 89 5.54 23.45 -14.90
C ASP A 89 6.34 22.18 -15.20
N ASP A 90 7.56 22.33 -15.73
CA ASP A 90 8.47 21.22 -16.01
C ASP A 90 8.89 20.52 -14.70
N ALA A 91 9.20 21.30 -13.67
CA ALA A 91 9.58 20.79 -12.37
C ALA A 91 8.45 19.96 -11.72
N LEU A 92 7.21 20.47 -11.76
CA LEU A 92 6.04 19.74 -11.27
C LEU A 92 5.77 18.46 -12.06
N ALA A 93 5.95 18.49 -13.39
CA ALA A 93 5.82 17.31 -14.24
C ALA A 93 6.88 16.24 -13.91
N SER A 94 8.15 16.65 -13.76
CA SER A 94 9.26 15.78 -13.38
C SER A 94 9.06 15.19 -11.98
N LEU A 95 8.61 15.99 -11.02
CA LEU A 95 8.39 15.56 -9.64
C LEU A 95 7.26 14.52 -9.56
N ARG A 96 6.13 14.78 -10.24
CA ARG A 96 5.03 13.81 -10.36
C ARG A 96 5.52 12.50 -10.95
N ALA A 97 6.28 12.58 -12.03
CA ALA A 97 6.83 11.41 -12.72
C ALA A 97 7.83 10.62 -11.86
N ALA A 98 8.53 11.27 -10.92
CA ALA A 98 9.39 10.61 -9.93
C ALA A 98 8.56 9.78 -8.94
N VAL A 99 7.50 10.38 -8.38
CA VAL A 99 6.59 9.70 -7.42
C VAL A 99 5.90 8.51 -8.07
N GLU A 100 5.39 8.65 -9.29
CA GLU A 100 4.79 7.54 -10.07
C GLU A 100 5.75 6.36 -10.29
N ARG A 101 7.06 6.60 -10.22
CA ARG A 101 8.11 5.58 -10.38
C ARG A 101 8.69 5.07 -9.06
N GLY A 102 8.10 5.48 -7.94
CA GLY A 102 8.46 4.98 -6.62
C GLY A 102 9.42 5.87 -5.83
N TYR A 103 9.59 7.14 -6.20
CA TYR A 103 10.20 8.11 -5.28
C TYR A 103 9.18 8.48 -4.19
N VAL A 104 9.42 8.03 -2.95
CA VAL A 104 8.42 8.11 -1.87
C VAL A 104 8.93 8.79 -0.60
N ASP A 105 10.13 9.36 -0.63
CA ASP A 105 10.70 10.09 0.51
C ASP A 105 10.08 11.48 0.62
N ALA A 106 8.83 11.52 1.11
CA ALA A 106 8.08 12.76 1.29
C ALA A 106 8.76 13.70 2.30
N ALA A 107 9.44 13.16 3.31
CA ALA A 107 10.16 13.97 4.30
C ALA A 107 11.32 14.72 3.64
N HIS A 108 12.05 14.07 2.74
CA HIS A 108 13.07 14.73 1.94
C HIS A 108 12.48 15.81 1.02
N MET A 109 11.38 15.52 0.31
CA MET A 109 10.71 16.49 -0.56
C MET A 109 10.31 17.78 0.17
N GLU A 110 9.84 17.67 1.41
CA GLU A 110 9.42 18.80 2.24
C GLU A 110 10.60 19.59 2.82
N ALA A 111 11.72 18.93 3.07
CA ALA A 111 12.93 19.58 3.59
C ALA A 111 13.75 20.23 2.47
N ASP A 112 13.62 19.74 1.24
CA ASP A 112 14.44 20.16 0.10
C ASP A 112 14.16 21.62 -0.30
N GLY A 113 15.19 22.46 -0.15
CA GLY A 113 15.14 23.88 -0.48
C GLY A 113 15.09 24.15 -1.99
N ASP A 114 15.52 23.21 -2.82
CA ASP A 114 15.50 23.35 -4.27
C ASP A 114 14.07 23.40 -4.82
N LEU A 115 13.13 22.79 -4.08
CA LEU A 115 11.71 22.75 -4.39
C LEU A 115 10.89 23.88 -3.74
N GLU A 116 11.53 24.82 -3.04
CA GLU A 116 10.85 25.90 -2.30
C GLU A 116 9.86 26.67 -3.18
N SER A 117 10.24 26.96 -4.43
CA SER A 117 9.39 27.68 -5.40
C SER A 117 8.08 26.94 -5.73
N LEU A 118 8.01 25.63 -5.52
CA LEU A 118 6.85 24.80 -5.84
C LEU A 118 5.87 24.66 -4.66
N ARG A 119 6.30 24.88 -3.41
CA ARG A 119 5.57 24.51 -2.20
C ARG A 119 4.19 25.15 -2.05
N ALA A 120 4.04 26.38 -2.56
CA ALA A 120 2.78 27.11 -2.51
C ALA A 120 1.73 26.57 -3.51
N THR A 121 2.16 25.83 -4.53
CA THR A 121 1.28 25.34 -5.60
C THR A 121 0.37 24.21 -5.10
N ALA A 122 -0.86 24.16 -5.61
CA ALA A 122 -1.76 23.04 -5.32
C ALA A 122 -1.20 21.71 -5.84
N ALA A 123 -0.57 21.72 -7.02
CA ALA A 123 0.03 20.55 -7.64
C ALA A 123 1.14 19.93 -6.78
N TYR A 124 2.02 20.74 -6.16
CA TYR A 124 3.05 20.21 -5.26
C TYR A 124 2.42 19.51 -4.05
N LYS A 125 1.38 20.08 -3.45
CA LYS A 125 0.68 19.49 -2.29
C LYS A 125 0.05 18.14 -2.64
N GLU A 126 -0.54 18.02 -3.84
CA GLU A 126 -1.07 16.75 -4.34
C GLU A 126 0.04 15.70 -4.54
N ILE A 127 1.16 16.10 -5.17
CA ILE A 127 2.29 15.20 -5.42
C ILE A 127 2.91 14.73 -4.09
N LEU A 128 3.06 15.64 -3.12
CA LEU A 128 3.56 15.32 -1.79
C LEU A 128 2.63 14.34 -1.04
N GLY A 129 1.31 14.56 -1.11
CA GLY A 129 0.32 13.62 -0.56
C GLY A 129 0.43 12.22 -1.19
N ALA A 130 0.60 12.17 -2.52
CA ALA A 130 0.83 10.91 -3.23
C ALA A 130 2.13 10.20 -2.78
N ALA A 131 3.22 10.95 -2.59
CA ALA A 131 4.49 10.40 -2.10
C ALA A 131 4.37 9.79 -0.70
N ARG A 132 3.73 10.49 0.25
CA ARG A 132 3.45 9.98 1.61
C ARG A 132 2.65 8.69 1.56
N ALA A 133 1.57 8.71 0.79
CA ALA A 133 0.67 7.59 0.65
C ALA A 133 1.35 6.37 -0.01
N ALA A 134 2.38 6.58 -0.85
CA ALA A 134 3.16 5.53 -1.47
C ALA A 134 4.32 5.01 -0.60
N GLY A 135 4.89 5.86 0.27
CA GLY A 135 6.02 5.51 1.14
C GLY A 135 5.64 4.74 2.40
N GLU A 136 4.40 4.94 2.88
CA GLU A 136 3.90 4.20 4.02
C GLU A 136 3.49 2.77 3.60
N THR A 137 4.09 1.77 4.26
CA THR A 137 3.62 0.38 4.13
C THR A 137 2.24 0.27 4.77
N ARG A 138 1.21 0.25 3.94
CA ARG A 138 -0.19 0.11 4.36
C ARG A 138 -0.85 -1.10 3.74
N ILE A 139 -1.81 -1.65 4.46
CA ILE A 139 -2.60 -2.77 3.97
C ILE A 139 -3.53 -2.25 2.87
N LEU A 140 -3.35 -2.70 1.63
CA LEU A 140 -4.28 -2.39 0.55
C LEU A 140 -5.48 -3.35 0.57
N SER A 141 -5.18 -4.63 0.73
CA SER A 141 -6.19 -5.66 0.81
C SER A 141 -5.70 -6.86 1.61
N VAL A 142 -6.62 -7.48 2.34
CA VAL A 142 -6.40 -8.80 2.95
C VAL A 142 -7.40 -9.77 2.34
N GLU A 143 -6.87 -10.78 1.66
CA GLU A 143 -7.64 -11.91 1.20
C GLU A 143 -7.57 -13.01 2.25
N TYR A 144 -8.69 -13.25 2.95
CA TYR A 144 -8.75 -14.27 4.00
C TYR A 144 -9.03 -15.67 3.45
N ARG A 145 -9.37 -15.75 2.16
CA ARG A 145 -9.63 -17.02 1.48
C ARG A 145 -8.34 -17.84 1.48
N SER A 146 -8.40 -19.05 2.04
CA SER A 146 -7.36 -20.03 1.73
C SER A 146 -7.47 -20.32 0.25
N ARG A 147 -6.39 -20.09 -0.51
CA ARG A 147 -6.31 -20.52 -1.91
C ARG A 147 -6.76 -21.98 -1.98
N ALA A 148 -7.73 -22.28 -2.85
CA ALA A 148 -8.15 -23.66 -3.08
C ALA A 148 -6.91 -24.47 -3.47
N GLY A 149 -6.48 -25.37 -2.56
CA GLY A 149 -5.31 -26.24 -2.76
C GLY A 149 -4.01 -25.86 -2.04
N GLY A 150 -4.03 -25.71 -0.71
CA GLY A 150 -2.80 -25.89 0.10
C GLY A 150 -2.26 -24.67 0.85
N GLY A 151 -3.12 -23.98 1.61
CA GLY A 151 -2.63 -23.16 2.72
C GLY A 151 -2.06 -24.03 3.84
N ASN A 152 -1.17 -23.48 4.67
CA ASN A 152 -0.74 -24.16 5.90
C ASN A 152 -1.96 -24.47 6.76
N TYR A 153 -2.06 -25.71 7.27
CA TYR A 153 -3.13 -26.07 8.19
C TYR A 153 -3.00 -25.21 9.46
N ALA A 154 -4.03 -24.41 9.71
CA ALA A 154 -4.24 -23.75 10.99
C ALA A 154 -5.50 -24.36 11.62
N ASP A 155 -5.40 -24.81 12.87
CA ASP A 155 -6.53 -25.38 13.59
C ASP A 155 -7.70 -24.37 13.63
N PRO A 156 -8.92 -24.72 13.18
CA PRO A 156 -10.05 -23.80 13.13
C PRO A 156 -10.48 -23.23 14.49
N ALA A 157 -10.12 -23.88 15.61
CA ALA A 157 -10.33 -23.33 16.95
C ALA A 157 -9.37 -22.18 17.28
N LEU A 158 -8.20 -22.14 16.63
CA LEU A 158 -7.22 -21.06 16.75
C LEU A 158 -7.37 -20.01 15.65
N HIS A 159 -7.72 -20.43 14.44
CA HIS A 159 -7.93 -19.56 13.29
C HIS A 159 -9.12 -20.07 12.46
N THR A 160 -10.32 -19.60 12.81
CA THR A 160 -11.51 -19.93 12.04
C THR A 160 -11.43 -19.24 10.66
N PRO A 161 -11.41 -19.99 9.55
CA PRO A 161 -11.24 -19.40 8.22
C PRO A 161 -12.40 -18.48 7.84
N ALA A 162 -12.07 -17.43 7.10
CA ALA A 162 -13.03 -16.50 6.52
C ALA A 162 -12.98 -16.57 4.98
N ASP A 163 -14.13 -16.32 4.34
CA ASP A 163 -14.26 -16.40 2.87
C ASP A 163 -14.61 -15.04 2.28
N TRP A 164 -13.85 -14.02 2.66
CA TRP A 164 -14.01 -12.66 2.15
C TRP A 164 -12.66 -12.02 1.89
N ARG A 165 -12.70 -10.93 1.14
CA ARG A 165 -11.58 -10.00 0.94
C ARG A 165 -11.95 -8.66 1.55
N ASP A 166 -11.03 -8.07 2.30
CA ASP A 166 -11.15 -6.67 2.75
C ASP A 166 -10.29 -5.78 1.85
N GLU A 167 -10.85 -4.68 1.36
CA GLU A 167 -10.18 -3.63 0.59
C GLU A 167 -10.19 -2.35 1.42
N TYR A 168 -9.02 -1.84 1.79
CA TYR A 168 -8.89 -0.75 2.76
C TYR A 168 -8.88 0.62 2.05
N ASP A 169 -9.53 1.60 2.66
CA ASP A 169 -9.65 2.97 2.16
C ASP A 169 -8.97 3.95 3.12
N TYR A 170 -8.16 4.86 2.56
CA TYR A 170 -7.39 5.84 3.32
C TYR A 170 -7.65 7.25 2.79
N ASP A 171 -7.52 8.26 3.64
CA ASP A 171 -7.53 9.65 3.20
C ASP A 171 -6.19 10.08 2.56
N GLY A 172 -6.11 11.32 2.09
CA GLY A 172 -4.91 11.90 1.48
C GLY A 172 -3.75 12.12 2.46
N GLU A 173 -3.99 11.99 3.77
CA GLU A 173 -2.97 12.02 4.82
C GLU A 173 -2.55 10.61 5.26
N GLY A 174 -3.09 9.55 4.63
CA GLY A 174 -2.78 8.16 4.97
C GLY A 174 -3.59 7.60 6.14
N ARG A 175 -4.56 8.34 6.71
CA ARG A 175 -5.39 7.84 7.81
C ARG A 175 -6.44 6.86 7.28
N LEU A 176 -6.61 5.73 7.95
CA LEU A 176 -7.60 4.72 7.59
C LEU A 176 -9.01 5.30 7.77
N ARG A 177 -9.81 5.33 6.70
CA ARG A 177 -11.24 5.68 6.74
C ARG A 177 -12.10 4.47 7.08
N GLY A 178 -11.67 3.30 6.63
CA GLY A 178 -12.38 2.04 6.80
C GLY A 178 -12.00 1.04 5.73
N TRP A 179 -12.84 0.03 5.54
CA TRP A 179 -12.64 -0.95 4.48
C TRP A 179 -13.97 -1.42 3.89
N THR A 180 -13.90 -1.91 2.66
CA THR A 180 -15.00 -2.62 2.00
C THR A 180 -14.72 -4.10 2.02
N ARG A 181 -15.64 -4.86 2.60
CA ARG A 181 -15.61 -6.32 2.59
C ARG A 181 -16.36 -6.84 1.38
N LEU A 182 -15.72 -7.73 0.63
CA LEU A 182 -16.29 -8.40 -0.54
C LEU A 182 -16.46 -9.88 -0.26
N ARG A 183 -17.67 -10.38 -0.49
CA ARG A 183 -18.02 -11.80 -0.40
C ARG A 183 -18.97 -12.17 -1.53
N GLY A 184 -18.44 -12.86 -2.55
CA GLY A 184 -19.18 -13.04 -3.81
C GLY A 184 -19.50 -11.68 -4.43
N GLU A 185 -20.78 -11.42 -4.68
CA GLU A 185 -21.27 -10.13 -5.20
C GLU A 185 -21.56 -9.10 -4.09
N SER A 186 -21.61 -9.52 -2.82
CA SER A 186 -21.91 -8.64 -1.70
C SER A 186 -20.73 -7.72 -1.39
N ARG A 187 -21.02 -6.43 -1.21
CA ARG A 187 -20.06 -5.39 -0.81
C ARG A 187 -20.62 -4.65 0.39
N GLU A 188 -19.91 -4.71 1.51
CA GLU A 188 -20.30 -4.08 2.77
C GLU A 188 -19.18 -3.16 3.24
N SER A 189 -19.53 -2.00 3.78
CA SER A 189 -18.53 -1.03 4.25
C SER A 189 -18.43 -1.05 5.76
N PHE A 190 -17.20 -0.90 6.24
CA PHE A 190 -16.85 -0.85 7.64
C PHE A 190 -16.12 0.44 7.93
N THR A 191 -16.34 1.01 9.11
CA THR A 191 -15.56 2.15 9.61
C THR A 191 -14.18 1.70 10.07
N ALA A 192 -13.24 2.64 10.23
CA ALA A 192 -11.88 2.34 10.71
C ALA A 192 -11.82 1.60 12.06
N ASP A 193 -12.82 1.76 12.93
CA ASP A 193 -12.98 1.05 14.20
C ASP A 193 -13.71 -0.29 14.09
N GLY A 194 -14.11 -0.71 12.89
CA GLY A 194 -14.71 -2.02 12.61
C GLY A 194 -16.22 -2.13 12.78
N ALA A 195 -16.95 -1.01 12.83
CA ALA A 195 -18.41 -1.05 12.79
C ALA A 195 -18.92 -1.18 11.35
N LEU A 196 -20.00 -1.94 11.15
CA LEU A 196 -20.68 -2.05 9.86
C LEU A 196 -21.44 -0.76 9.57
N VAL A 197 -21.25 -0.20 8.38
CA VAL A 197 -21.97 0.97 7.89
C VAL A 197 -23.28 0.51 7.26
N THR A 198 -24.40 0.87 7.87
CA THR A 198 -25.75 0.53 7.38
C THR A 198 -26.33 1.60 6.48
N LYS A 199 -25.85 2.85 6.60
CA LYS A 199 -26.28 3.98 5.78
C LYS A 199 -25.14 4.95 5.54
N LYS A 200 -25.06 5.50 4.33
CA LYS A 200 -24.08 6.52 3.93
C LYS A 200 -24.77 7.81 3.49
N ASP A 201 -24.05 8.92 3.57
CA ASP A 201 -24.45 10.19 2.95
C ASP A 201 -24.12 10.22 1.44
N GLY A 202 -24.47 11.32 0.76
CA GLY A 202 -24.16 11.51 -0.66
C GLY A 202 -22.67 11.63 -0.98
N ALA A 203 -21.82 11.85 0.02
CA ALA A 203 -20.36 11.89 -0.09
C ALA A 203 -19.70 10.54 0.29
N GLY A 204 -20.49 9.52 0.62
CA GLY A 204 -20.01 8.19 1.01
C GLY A 204 -19.60 8.04 2.48
N ARG A 205 -19.78 9.07 3.32
CA ARG A 205 -19.48 9.03 4.76
C ARG A 205 -20.56 8.24 5.52
N PRO A 206 -20.19 7.53 6.61
CA PRO A 206 -21.15 6.75 7.39
C PRO A 206 -22.13 7.65 8.16
N LEU A 207 -23.43 7.44 7.98
CA LEU A 207 -24.50 8.10 8.75
C LEU A 207 -25.02 7.22 9.88
N GLU A 208 -25.12 5.93 9.62
CA GLU A 208 -25.58 4.93 10.57
C GLU A 208 -24.60 3.76 10.58
N THR A 209 -24.24 3.33 11.79
CA THR A 209 -23.32 2.20 11.99
C THR A 209 -23.84 1.26 13.07
N ARG A 210 -23.42 0.00 12.99
CA ARG A 210 -23.70 -1.03 13.99
C ARG A 210 -22.42 -1.77 14.34
N ALA A 211 -22.25 -2.11 15.62
CA ALA A 211 -21.17 -3.00 16.02
C ALA A 211 -21.33 -4.35 15.32
N VAL A 212 -20.25 -5.10 15.18
CA VAL A 212 -20.28 -6.41 14.50
C VAL A 212 -19.88 -7.49 15.49
N ARG A 213 -20.68 -8.56 15.54
CA ARG A 213 -20.33 -9.77 16.28
C ARG A 213 -19.88 -10.82 15.30
N TYR A 214 -18.70 -11.37 15.55
CA TYR A 214 -18.17 -12.51 14.81
C TYR A 214 -18.51 -13.80 15.53
N THR A 215 -18.98 -14.79 14.77
CA THR A 215 -19.34 -16.12 15.27
C THR A 215 -18.74 -17.18 14.37
N SER A 216 -18.36 -18.31 14.97
CA SER A 216 -17.95 -19.50 14.22
C SER A 216 -19.19 -20.32 13.88
N ALA A 217 -19.49 -20.49 12.60
CA ALA A 217 -20.65 -21.25 12.12
C ALA A 217 -20.19 -22.58 11.50
N PRO A 218 -20.85 -23.70 11.82
CA PRO A 218 -20.51 -25.00 11.22
C PRO A 218 -20.81 -24.99 9.72
N ALA A 219 -19.86 -25.38 8.88
CA ALA A 219 -20.04 -25.42 7.42
C ALA A 219 -20.66 -26.75 6.93
N GLY A 220 -21.45 -27.43 7.77
CA GLY A 220 -21.95 -28.79 7.56
C GLY A 220 -21.18 -29.83 8.38
N ALA A 221 -21.71 -31.06 8.47
CA ALA A 221 -21.25 -32.09 9.42
C ALA A 221 -19.77 -32.55 9.28
N ALA A 222 -19.12 -32.28 8.15
CA ALA A 222 -17.74 -32.71 7.87
C ALA A 222 -16.80 -31.57 7.43
N ALA A 223 -17.27 -30.31 7.46
CA ALA A 223 -16.49 -29.17 7.00
C ALA A 223 -15.98 -28.34 8.18
N ALA A 224 -14.78 -27.76 8.04
CA ALA A 224 -14.25 -26.82 9.01
C ALA A 224 -15.22 -25.64 9.20
N PRO A 225 -15.44 -25.18 10.44
CA PRO A 225 -16.32 -24.04 10.69
C PRO A 225 -15.79 -22.79 9.99
N ARG A 226 -16.70 -21.89 9.61
CA ARG A 226 -16.37 -20.63 8.94
C ARG A 226 -16.72 -19.47 9.83
N LEU A 227 -15.93 -18.41 9.73
CA LEU A 227 -16.21 -17.17 10.41
C LEU A 227 -17.41 -16.52 9.71
N GLU A 228 -18.41 -16.17 10.49
CA GLU A 228 -19.56 -15.38 10.08
C GLU A 228 -19.63 -14.11 10.92
N TYR A 229 -20.44 -13.15 10.47
CA TYR A 229 -20.73 -11.97 11.26
C TYR A 229 -22.14 -11.47 11.06
N ALA A 230 -22.65 -10.81 12.09
CA ALA A 230 -23.93 -10.14 12.06
C ALA A 230 -23.84 -8.76 12.75
N PRO A 231 -24.66 -7.78 12.32
CA PRO A 231 -24.83 -6.54 13.05
C PRO A 231 -25.31 -6.83 14.48
N ALA A 232 -24.65 -6.22 15.46
CA ALA A 232 -24.91 -6.36 16.87
C ALA A 232 -25.04 -4.98 17.53
N GLY A 233 -25.77 -4.92 18.64
CA GLY A 233 -26.02 -3.68 19.36
C GLY A 233 -26.94 -2.71 18.65
N GLU A 234 -27.06 -1.53 19.24
CA GLU A 234 -27.92 -0.43 18.80
C GLU A 234 -27.33 0.29 17.57
N VAL A 235 -28.22 0.87 16.76
CA VAL A 235 -27.83 1.74 15.66
C VAL A 235 -27.26 3.02 16.24
N ARG A 236 -26.04 3.36 15.82
CA ARG A 236 -25.38 4.61 16.20
C ARG A 236 -25.47 5.59 15.03
N THR A 237 -25.99 6.78 15.30
CA THR A 237 -26.14 7.88 14.34
C THR A 237 -25.12 8.98 14.64
N GLY A 238 -24.50 9.54 13.61
CA GLY A 238 -23.57 10.67 13.72
C GLY A 238 -22.24 10.46 13.00
N GLU A 239 -21.61 11.56 12.61
CA GLU A 239 -20.31 11.59 11.95
C GLU A 239 -19.21 11.19 12.96
N ARG A 240 -18.52 10.07 12.70
CA ARG A 240 -17.35 9.68 13.49
C ARG A 240 -16.10 10.11 12.73
N ASP A 241 -15.36 11.08 13.29
CA ASP A 241 -14.01 11.38 12.85
C ASP A 241 -13.15 10.12 12.99
N ALA A 242 -12.40 9.81 11.93
CA ALA A 242 -11.52 8.65 11.81
C ALA A 242 -10.31 8.64 12.79
N GLY A 243 -10.31 9.48 13.83
CA GLY A 243 -9.12 9.84 14.60
C GLY A 243 -9.07 9.40 16.07
N ALA A 244 -10.10 8.75 16.63
CA ALA A 244 -10.13 8.48 18.08
C ALA A 244 -10.09 6.98 18.41
N PHE A 245 -8.91 6.37 18.35
CA PHE A 245 -8.61 5.25 19.26
C PHE A 245 -7.12 5.18 19.60
N ALA A 246 -6.79 5.64 20.80
CA ALA A 246 -5.78 4.94 21.60
C ALA A 246 -6.42 3.62 22.02
N PRO A 247 -5.76 2.46 21.81
CA PRO A 247 -6.29 1.20 22.30
C PRO A 247 -6.46 1.29 23.81
N ALA A 248 -7.70 1.18 24.29
CA ALA A 248 -7.95 0.78 25.66
C ALA A 248 -7.33 -0.63 25.80
N GLY A 249 -6.08 -0.67 26.22
CA GLY A 249 -5.41 -1.91 26.59
C GLY A 249 -6.24 -2.62 27.65
N PRO A 250 -6.12 -3.95 27.76
CA PRO A 250 -6.86 -4.69 28.78
C PRO A 250 -6.60 -4.03 30.12
N GLU A 251 -7.66 -3.64 30.83
CA GLU A 251 -7.55 -3.15 32.20
C GLU A 251 -6.71 -4.15 32.97
N ARG A 252 -5.45 -3.78 33.25
CA ARG A 252 -4.62 -4.56 34.16
C ARG A 252 -5.34 -4.44 35.48
N ARG A 253 -6.07 -5.49 35.88
CA ARG A 253 -6.42 -5.70 37.28
C ARG A 253 -5.12 -5.55 38.07
N ARG A 254 -4.94 -4.42 38.74
CA ARG A 254 -3.96 -4.28 39.80
C ARG A 254 -4.34 -5.34 40.82
N ARG A 255 -3.60 -6.45 40.85
CA ARG A 255 -3.55 -7.26 42.07
C ARG A 255 -2.84 -6.37 43.09
N GLU A 256 -3.62 -5.79 44.00
CA GLU A 256 -3.10 -5.22 45.23
C GLU A 256 -2.35 -6.34 45.95
N ASN A 257 -1.03 -6.23 46.00
CA ASN A 257 -0.20 -7.03 46.87
C ASN A 257 -0.36 -6.46 48.29
N GLU A 258 -1.47 -6.81 48.94
CA GLU A 258 -1.63 -6.60 50.37
C GLU A 258 -0.77 -7.64 51.09
N LYS A 259 0.32 -7.16 51.68
CA LYS A 259 1.25 -7.96 52.49
C LYS A 259 0.56 -8.24 53.83
N PRO A 260 0.24 -9.49 54.20
CA PRO A 260 -0.34 -9.75 55.51
C PRO A 260 0.69 -9.44 56.60
N GLY A 261 0.32 -8.55 57.52
CA GLY A 261 1.13 -8.14 58.66
C GLY A 261 1.52 -9.33 59.53
N ALA A 262 2.79 -9.39 59.91
CA ALA A 262 3.30 -10.36 60.85
C ALA A 262 2.68 -10.13 62.25
N PRO A 263 2.24 -11.17 62.97
CA PRO A 263 1.76 -11.01 64.34
C PRO A 263 2.94 -10.74 65.29
N ALA A 264 2.80 -9.69 66.11
CA ALA A 264 3.71 -9.39 67.20
C ALA A 264 3.69 -10.52 68.24
N ARG A 265 4.89 -10.94 68.69
CA ARG A 265 5.06 -11.89 69.79
C ARG A 265 4.83 -11.16 71.13
N PRO A 266 4.10 -11.73 72.10
CA PRO A 266 4.02 -11.18 73.44
C PRO A 266 5.30 -11.50 74.23
N HIS A 267 5.66 -10.60 75.13
CA HIS A 267 6.64 -10.82 76.20
C HIS A 267 6.09 -11.79 77.25
#